data_AF-A0A381ZBV1-F1
#
_entry.id   AF-A0A381ZBV1-F1
#
_cell.length_a   1.000
_cell.length_b   1.000
_cell.length_c   1.000
_cell.angle_alpha   90.00
_cell.angle_beta   90.00
_cell.angle_gamma   90.00
#
_symmetry.space_group_name_H-M   'P 1'
#
loop_
_entity.id
_entity.type
_entity.pdbx_description
1 polymer ?
#
loop_
_entity_poly.entity_id
_entity_poly.type
_entity_poly.pdbx_seq_one_letter_code
_entity_poly.pdbx_strand_id
1 'polypeptide(L)'
;MGNIKISTKNIGGTEKASVQLVSGSVNIIEGTSFSGKSSLMRGVLLGLVGAPNVHRDEIEKLQLNATEQSKPKPDSPLLRRGSSEGLVVIEHDGVKIEAKLPMNGRISGKGSNEKAVYTSMLSDLPKTSLYSAVFDGENGDDFEWVST
;
A
#
# COMPACT_ATOMS: atom_id res chain seq x y z
N MET A 1 -18.81 4.15 15.98
CA MET A 1 -17.90 4.36 14.85
C MET A 1 -16.49 4.42 15.40
N GLY A 2 -15.61 3.53 14.94
CA GLY A 2 -14.20 3.49 15.37
C GLY A 2 -13.34 4.48 14.61
N ASN A 3 -12.23 4.89 15.22
CA ASN A 3 -11.22 5.70 14.55
C ASN A 3 -10.06 4.81 14.10
N ILE A 4 -9.62 5.00 12.86
CA ILE A 4 -8.42 4.37 12.30
C ILE A 4 -7.32 5.42 12.28
N LYS A 5 -6.29 5.25 13.09
CA LYS A 5 -5.13 6.14 13.11
C LYS A 5 -4.05 5.56 12.21
N ILE A 6 -3.60 6.34 11.24
CA ILE A 6 -2.52 5.96 10.32
C ILE A 6 -1.36 6.92 10.56
N SER A 7 -0.17 6.38 10.69
CA SER A 7 1.06 7.15 10.69
C SER A 7 2.12 6.52 9.79
N THR A 8 2.85 7.38 9.08
CA THR A 8 3.95 6.97 8.22
C THR A 8 5.21 7.75 8.59
N LYS A 9 6.36 7.13 8.35
CA LYS A 9 7.68 7.76 8.46
C LYS A 9 8.52 7.35 7.25
N ASN A 10 9.14 8.32 6.59
CA ASN A 10 10.00 8.13 5.42
C ASN A 10 9.34 7.36 4.27
N ILE A 11 8.05 7.60 4.04
CA ILE A 11 7.28 6.98 2.95
C ILE A 11 7.06 8.01 1.84
N GLY A 12 7.47 7.65 0.62
CA GLY A 12 7.46 8.47 -0.58
C GLY A 12 8.17 9.80 -0.38
N GLY A 13 7.48 10.89 -0.68
CA GLY A 13 8.02 12.24 -0.50
C GLY A 13 8.00 12.77 0.94
N THR A 14 7.44 12.00 1.90
CA THR A 14 7.11 12.52 3.24
C THR A 14 8.04 12.00 4.32
N GLU A 15 8.51 12.89 5.20
CA GLU A 15 9.28 12.51 6.39
C GLU A 15 8.41 11.80 7.42
N LYS A 16 7.26 12.41 7.71
CA LYS A 16 6.25 11.92 8.65
C LYS A 16 4.90 12.39 8.13
N ALA A 17 3.90 11.53 8.22
CA ALA A 17 2.51 11.90 8.06
C ALA A 17 1.68 11.17 9.11
N SER A 18 0.59 11.80 9.55
CA SER A 18 -0.38 11.18 10.45
C SER A 18 -1.77 11.63 10.04
N VAL A 19 -2.69 10.69 9.90
CA VAL A 19 -4.10 10.96 9.61
C VAL A 19 -4.98 10.10 10.51
N GLN A 20 -6.17 10.59 10.81
CA GLN A 20 -7.21 9.85 11.49
C GLN A 20 -8.38 9.70 10.52
N LEU A 21 -8.81 8.47 10.28
CA LEU A 21 -9.97 8.13 9.46
C LEU A 21 -11.10 7.63 10.35
N VAL A 22 -12.33 7.77 9.87
CA VAL A 22 -13.54 7.27 10.51
C VAL A 22 -13.99 5.98 9.84
N SER A 23 -14.08 4.91 10.61
CA SER A 23 -14.57 3.61 10.14
C SER A 23 -16.07 3.67 9.84
N GLY A 24 -16.48 3.08 8.71
CA GLY A 24 -17.87 3.09 8.22
C GLY A 24 -18.27 4.34 7.43
N SER A 25 -17.29 5.19 7.08
CA SER A 25 -17.52 6.45 6.36
C SER A 25 -16.61 6.56 5.13
N VAL A 26 -17.03 7.37 4.15
CA VAL A 26 -16.14 7.82 3.07
C VAL A 26 -15.18 8.86 3.64
N ASN A 27 -13.88 8.58 3.58
CA ASN A 27 -12.83 9.47 4.06
C ASN A 27 -12.17 10.18 2.88
N ILE A 28 -12.22 11.52 2.88
CA ILE A 28 -11.61 12.35 1.82
C ILE A 28 -10.29 12.91 2.35
N ILE A 29 -9.19 12.63 1.65
CA ILE A 29 -7.86 13.15 1.98
C ILE A 29 -7.53 14.29 1.02
N GLU A 30 -7.62 15.53 1.50
CA GLU A 30 -7.32 16.73 0.73
C GLU A 30 -5.92 17.27 0.99
N GLY A 31 -5.38 18.00 0.02
CA GLY A 31 -4.08 18.64 0.15
C GLY A 31 -3.57 19.18 -1.18
N THR A 32 -2.62 20.09 -1.14
CA THR A 32 -1.99 20.69 -2.33
C THR A 32 -1.26 19.64 -3.19
N SER A 33 -0.88 19.99 -4.41
CA SER A 33 0.00 19.14 -5.22
C SER A 33 1.28 18.80 -4.46
N PHE A 34 1.77 17.57 -4.58
CA PHE A 34 2.95 17.06 -3.88
C PHE A 34 2.89 17.04 -2.33
N SER A 35 1.71 17.22 -1.73
CA SER A 35 1.49 17.11 -0.27
C SER A 35 1.72 15.70 0.31
N GLY A 36 1.98 14.70 -0.52
CA GLY A 36 2.23 13.33 -0.05
C GLY A 36 1.00 12.43 0.07
N LYS A 37 -0.18 12.84 -0.42
CA LYS A 37 -1.40 12.02 -0.44
C LYS A 37 -1.18 10.62 -1.01
N SER A 38 -0.60 10.52 -2.20
CA SER A 38 -0.30 9.23 -2.84
C SER A 38 0.74 8.43 -2.05
N SER A 39 1.69 9.09 -1.38
CA SER A 39 2.66 8.43 -0.50
C SER A 39 1.98 7.86 0.75
N LEU A 40 1.04 8.59 1.34
CA LEU A 40 0.22 8.11 2.45
C LEU A 40 -0.60 6.88 2.03
N MET A 41 -1.27 6.93 0.87
CA MET A 41 -2.06 5.79 0.38
C MET A 41 -1.20 4.56 0.08
N ARG A 42 -0.04 4.73 -0.58
CA ARG A 42 0.91 3.62 -0.77
C ARG A 42 1.47 3.11 0.56
N GLY A 43 1.66 3.99 1.54
CA GLY A 43 2.01 3.62 2.91
C GLY A 43 0.94 2.76 3.56
N VAL A 44 -0.33 3.18 3.53
CA VAL A 44 -1.46 2.38 4.03
C VAL A 44 -1.47 1.00 3.40
N LEU A 45 -1.28 0.94 2.08
CA LEU A 45 -1.22 -0.32 1.36
C LEU A 45 -0.06 -1.22 1.83
N LEU A 46 1.15 -0.66 1.96
CA LEU A 46 2.30 -1.35 2.55
C LEU A 46 1.99 -1.86 3.96
N GLY A 47 1.33 -1.06 4.79
CA GLY A 47 0.92 -1.43 6.14
C GLY A 47 -0.03 -2.63 6.16
N LEU A 48 -1.07 -2.59 5.33
CA LEU A 48 -2.08 -3.65 5.24
C LEU A 48 -1.51 -4.96 4.69
N VAL A 49 -0.71 -4.89 3.63
CA VAL A 49 -0.16 -6.08 2.95
C VAL A 49 1.05 -6.65 3.69
N GLY A 50 1.94 -5.79 4.18
CA GLY A 50 3.15 -6.18 4.87
C GLY A 50 4.11 -6.99 3.99
N ALA A 51 4.52 -8.16 4.48
CA ALA A 51 5.48 -9.05 3.84
C ALA A 51 4.82 -10.40 3.48
N PRO A 52 3.97 -10.44 2.45
CA PRO A 52 3.22 -11.63 2.08
C PRO A 52 4.16 -12.76 1.65
N ASN A 53 3.73 -14.01 1.84
CA ASN A 53 4.49 -15.16 1.37
C ASN A 53 3.98 -15.65 0.01
N VAL A 54 2.66 -15.66 -0.17
CA VAL A 54 2.01 -16.17 -1.39
C VAL A 54 2.07 -15.14 -2.53
N HIS A 55 1.87 -13.86 -2.21
CA HIS A 55 1.75 -12.77 -3.19
C HIS A 55 3.00 -11.88 -3.26
N ARG A 56 4.19 -12.48 -3.19
CA ARG A 56 5.44 -11.70 -3.23
C ARG A 56 5.63 -10.93 -4.53
N ASP A 57 5.28 -11.51 -5.66
CA ASP A 57 5.44 -10.85 -6.96
C ASP A 57 4.57 -9.60 -7.08
N GLU A 58 3.43 -9.57 -6.38
CA GLU A 58 2.54 -8.41 -6.35
C GLU A 58 3.12 -7.24 -5.55
N ILE A 59 3.98 -7.51 -4.55
CA ILE A 59 4.75 -6.45 -3.87
C ILE A 59 5.64 -5.71 -4.87
N GLU A 60 6.25 -6.44 -5.79
CA GLU A 60 7.13 -5.88 -6.83
C GLU A 60 6.32 -5.11 -7.87
N LYS A 61 5.22 -5.69 -8.36
CA LYS A 61 4.31 -5.02 -9.33
C LYS A 61 3.69 -3.75 -8.77
N LEU A 62 3.24 -3.78 -7.51
CA LEU A 62 2.69 -2.61 -6.81
C LEU A 62 3.79 -1.65 -6.32
N GLN A 63 5.06 -2.00 -6.53
CA GLN A 63 6.22 -1.21 -6.13
C GLN A 63 6.19 -0.85 -4.63
N LEU A 64 5.74 -1.76 -3.78
CA LEU A 64 5.68 -1.56 -2.32
C LEU A 64 7.04 -1.79 -1.66
N ASN A 65 7.93 -2.52 -2.33
CA ASN A 65 9.33 -2.67 -1.94
C ASN A 65 10.27 -1.67 -2.63
N ALA A 66 9.73 -0.75 -3.44
CA ALA A 66 10.52 0.11 -4.28
C ALA A 66 11.38 1.08 -3.46
N THR A 67 12.69 0.93 -3.59
CA THR A 67 13.71 1.81 -3.02
C THR A 67 14.59 2.36 -4.14
N GLU A 68 15.46 3.32 -3.82
CA GLU A 68 16.40 3.88 -4.80
C GLU A 68 17.41 2.86 -5.34
N GLN A 69 17.59 1.74 -4.63
CA GLN A 69 18.48 0.64 -5.00
C GLN A 69 17.76 -0.49 -5.74
N SER A 70 16.43 -0.40 -5.88
CA SER A 70 15.64 -1.40 -6.61
C SER A 70 15.97 -1.37 -8.11
N LYS A 71 15.92 -2.53 -8.76
CA LYS A 71 16.09 -2.67 -10.22
C LYS A 71 14.77 -3.14 -10.84
N PRO A 72 14.28 -2.51 -11.94
CA PRO A 72 14.73 -1.23 -12.49
C PRO A 72 14.53 -0.08 -11.47
N LYS A 73 15.31 1.00 -11.60
CA LYS A 73 15.22 2.13 -10.67
C LYS A 73 13.85 2.79 -10.81
N PRO A 74 13.04 2.89 -9.73
CA PRO A 74 11.70 3.46 -9.82
C PRO A 74 11.76 4.98 -9.96
N ASP A 75 10.88 5.57 -10.78
CA ASP A 75 10.71 7.02 -10.86
C ASP A 75 10.18 7.61 -9.54
N SER A 76 9.42 6.81 -8.79
CA SER A 76 8.83 7.17 -7.50
C SER A 76 9.06 6.07 -6.45
N PRO A 77 10.27 5.98 -5.85
CA PRO A 77 10.54 5.02 -4.78
C PRO A 77 9.60 5.25 -3.61
N LEU A 78 9.13 4.17 -3.00
CA LEU A 78 8.29 4.24 -1.81
C LEU A 78 9.10 4.55 -0.56
N LEU A 79 10.36 4.14 -0.50
CA LEU A 79 11.26 4.62 0.55
C LEU A 79 11.76 6.03 0.21
N ARG A 80 11.62 6.97 1.15
CA ARG A 80 12.11 8.35 0.97
C ARG A 80 13.62 8.36 0.72
N ARG A 81 14.05 9.10 -0.32
CA ARG A 81 15.47 9.29 -0.68
C ARG A 81 16.34 9.61 0.54
N GLY A 82 17.48 8.93 0.66
CA GLY A 82 18.41 9.09 1.79
C GLY A 82 17.98 8.47 3.12
N SER A 83 16.81 7.82 3.20
CA SER A 83 16.37 7.13 4.41
C SER A 83 16.87 5.70 4.45
N SER A 84 17.25 5.21 5.64
CA SER A 84 17.63 3.81 5.86
C SER A 84 16.42 2.87 6.01
N GLU A 85 15.29 3.42 6.47
CA GLU A 85 14.06 2.67 6.75
C GLU A 85 12.83 3.59 6.62
N GLY A 86 11.75 3.02 6.09
CA GLY A 86 10.39 3.54 6.12
C GLY A 86 9.51 2.71 7.04
N LEU A 87 8.56 3.36 7.71
CA LEU A 87 7.66 2.73 8.68
C LEU A 87 6.23 3.18 8.42
N VAL A 88 5.29 2.24 8.52
CA VAL A 88 3.85 2.48 8.52
C VAL A 88 3.26 1.82 9.75
N VAL A 89 2.40 2.55 10.46
CA VAL A 89 1.61 2.05 11.58
C VAL A 89 0.15 2.40 11.35
N ILE A 90 -0.72 1.41 11.47
CA ILE A 90 -2.17 1.55 11.40
C ILE A 90 -2.75 1.00 12.70
N GLU A 91 -3.53 1.79 13.41
CA GLU A 91 -4.17 1.44 14.66
C GLU A 91 -5.69 1.54 14.51
N HIS A 92 -6.41 0.48 14.83
CA HIS A 92 -7.87 0.45 14.82
C HIS A 92 -8.37 -0.51 15.91
N ASP A 93 -9.28 -0.04 16.77
CA ASP A 93 -9.91 -0.85 17.83
C ASP A 93 -8.92 -1.65 18.69
N GLY A 94 -7.78 -1.05 19.04
CA GLY A 94 -6.72 -1.68 19.85
C GLY A 94 -5.83 -2.67 19.08
N VAL A 95 -6.14 -2.95 17.81
CA VAL A 95 -5.27 -3.71 16.91
C VAL A 95 -4.26 -2.77 16.27
N LYS A 96 -2.99 -3.13 16.35
CA LYS A 96 -1.88 -2.41 15.70
C LYS A 96 -1.29 -3.24 14.58
N ILE A 97 -1.32 -2.67 13.37
CA ILE A 97 -0.65 -3.17 12.18
C ILE A 97 0.60 -2.32 11.95
N GLU A 98 1.71 -2.97 11.64
CA GLU A 98 3.00 -2.30 11.39
C GLU A 98 3.68 -2.90 10.18
N ALA A 99 4.28 -2.07 9.32
CA ALA A 99 5.15 -2.52 8.24
C ALA A 99 6.40 -1.66 8.16
N LYS A 100 7.54 -2.30 7.92
CA LYS A 100 8.85 -1.67 7.77
C LYS A 100 9.42 -1.97 6.40
N LEU A 101 9.87 -0.92 5.72
CA LEU A 101 10.57 -0.98 4.44
C LEU A 101 12.03 -0.53 4.65
N PRO A 102 12.95 -1.47 4.90
CA PRO A 102 14.38 -1.18 4.91
C PRO A 102 14.90 -0.86 3.50
N MET A 103 16.06 -0.21 3.42
CA MET A 103 16.70 0.20 2.15
C MET A 103 16.95 -0.94 1.16
N ASN A 104 17.11 -2.18 1.65
CA ASN A 104 17.27 -3.37 0.83
C ASN A 104 15.97 -3.92 0.21
N GLY A 105 14.81 -3.27 0.46
CA GLY A 105 13.52 -3.65 -0.09
C GLY A 105 12.84 -4.86 0.59
N ARG A 106 13.47 -5.49 1.58
CA ARG A 106 12.87 -6.64 2.29
C ARG A 106 11.89 -6.17 3.36
N ILE A 107 10.63 -6.07 2.97
CA ILE A 107 9.56 -5.65 3.88
C ILE A 107 9.44 -6.63 5.06
N SER A 108 9.14 -6.11 6.24
CA SER A 108 8.65 -6.90 7.37
C SER A 108 7.33 -6.31 7.86
N GLY A 109 6.39 -7.16 8.26
CA GLY A 109 5.07 -6.74 8.71
C GLY A 109 4.64 -7.46 10.00
N LYS A 110 3.85 -6.78 10.83
CA LYS A 110 3.21 -7.34 12.03
C LYS A 110 1.73 -6.98 12.00
N GLY A 111 0.86 -7.98 12.17
CA GLY A 111 -0.60 -7.80 12.11
C GLY A 111 -1.15 -7.49 10.72
N SER A 112 -0.32 -7.54 9.68
CA SER A 112 -0.73 -7.39 8.28
C SER A 112 -1.48 -8.62 7.78
N ASN A 113 -2.27 -8.41 6.73
CA ASN A 113 -3.06 -9.44 6.07
C ASN A 113 -2.70 -9.45 4.58
N GLU A 114 -2.04 -10.51 4.13
CA GLU A 114 -1.63 -10.66 2.74
C GLU A 114 -2.80 -10.59 1.75
N LYS A 115 -4.02 -10.94 2.18
CA LYS A 115 -5.23 -10.83 1.35
C LYS A 115 -5.60 -9.39 1.00
N ALA A 116 -5.07 -8.39 1.71
CA ALA A 116 -5.26 -6.98 1.34
C ALA A 116 -4.68 -6.63 -0.03
N VAL A 117 -3.78 -7.48 -0.56
CA VAL A 117 -3.23 -7.32 -1.91
C VAL A 117 -4.32 -7.47 -2.98
N TYR A 118 -5.33 -8.31 -2.76
CA TYR A 118 -6.44 -8.51 -3.71
C TYR A 118 -7.26 -7.24 -3.94
N THR A 119 -7.52 -6.49 -2.87
CA THR A 119 -8.21 -5.18 -2.95
C THR A 119 -7.42 -4.18 -3.79
N SER A 120 -6.11 -4.34 -3.86
CA SER A 120 -5.20 -3.45 -4.58
C SER A 120 -4.98 -3.90 -6.02
N MET A 121 -5.05 -5.20 -6.26
CA MET A 121 -4.99 -5.79 -7.60
C MET A 121 -6.23 -5.48 -8.44
N LEU A 122 -7.37 -5.21 -7.83
CA LEU A 122 -8.57 -4.71 -8.52
C LEU A 122 -8.62 -3.17 -8.62
N SER A 123 -7.58 -2.47 -8.16
CA SER A 123 -7.49 -1.01 -8.32
C SER A 123 -7.02 -0.68 -9.75
N ASP A 124 -7.69 0.26 -10.39
CA ASP A 124 -7.30 0.79 -11.71
C ASP A 124 -5.96 1.54 -11.65
N LEU A 125 -5.53 1.98 -10.46
CA LEU A 125 -4.31 2.78 -10.29
C LEU A 125 -3.44 2.31 -9.11
N PRO A 126 -2.25 1.72 -9.36
CA PRO A 126 -1.73 1.33 -10.67
C PRO A 126 -2.48 0.12 -11.25
N LYS A 127 -2.82 0.17 -12.54
CA LYS A 127 -3.50 -0.91 -13.26
C LYS A 127 -2.71 -2.20 -13.18
N THR A 128 -3.20 -3.20 -12.46
CA THR A 128 -2.48 -4.47 -12.29
C THR A 128 -2.82 -5.47 -13.40
N SER A 129 -2.07 -6.57 -13.45
CA SER A 129 -2.37 -7.68 -14.36
C SER A 129 -3.75 -8.30 -14.07
N LEU A 130 -4.18 -8.34 -12.81
CA LEU A 130 -5.50 -8.85 -12.45
C LEU A 130 -6.61 -7.89 -12.89
N TYR A 131 -6.44 -6.58 -12.66
CA TYR A 131 -7.38 -5.58 -13.18
C TYR A 131 -7.55 -5.75 -14.69
N SER A 132 -6.42 -5.85 -15.41
CA SER A 132 -6.45 -6.00 -16.86
C SER A 132 -7.11 -7.31 -17.31
N ALA A 133 -6.88 -8.41 -16.59
CA ALA A 133 -7.51 -9.69 -16.89
C ALA A 133 -9.03 -9.68 -16.65
N VAL A 134 -9.49 -8.99 -15.60
CA VAL A 134 -10.91 -8.94 -15.21
C VAL A 134 -11.70 -7.91 -16.03
N PHE A 135 -11.13 -6.73 -16.28
CA PHE A 135 -11.86 -5.59 -16.84
C PHE A 135 -11.49 -5.25 -18.29
N ASP A 136 -10.33 -5.68 -18.80
CA ASP A 136 -9.86 -5.34 -20.16
C ASP A 136 -9.58 -6.55 -21.07
N GLY A 137 -9.56 -7.76 -20.52
CA GLY A 137 -9.30 -9.00 -21.26
C GLY A 137 -10.58 -9.61 -21.82
N GLU A 138 -10.44 -10.44 -22.87
CA GLU A 138 -11.54 -11.32 -23.34
C GLU A 138 -11.90 -12.43 -22.33
N ASN A 139 -11.15 -12.54 -21.22
CA ASN A 139 -11.32 -13.55 -20.18
C ASN A 139 -12.28 -13.09 -19.05
N GLY A 140 -13.08 -12.04 -19.25
CA GLY A 140 -14.04 -11.58 -18.25
C GLY A 140 -15.02 -12.67 -17.78
N ASP A 141 -15.31 -13.63 -18.66
CA ASP A 141 -16.18 -14.78 -18.40
C ASP A 141 -15.51 -15.90 -17.57
N ASP A 142 -14.18 -15.87 -17.39
CA ASP A 142 -13.45 -16.82 -16.52
C ASP A 142 -13.54 -16.45 -15.03
N PHE A 143 -14.16 -15.31 -14.70
CA PHE A 143 -14.31 -14.82 -13.35
C PHE A 143 -15.77 -14.92 -12.90
N GLU A 144 -16.01 -15.68 -11.83
CA GLU A 144 -17.34 -15.80 -11.23
C GLU A 144 -17.56 -14.66 -10.23
N TRP A 145 -18.47 -13.75 -10.56
CA TRP A 145 -18.86 -12.65 -9.67
C TRP A 145 -19.78 -13.18 -8.57
N VAL A 146 -19.23 -13.43 -7.39
CA VAL A 146 -20.02 -13.85 -6.23
C VAL A 146 -20.70 -12.63 -5.62
N SER A 147 -21.97 -12.41 -5.94
CA SER A 147 -22.82 -11.45 -5.21
C SER A 147 -23.30 -12.07 -3.90
N THR A 148 -23.01 -11.43 -2.77
CA THR A 148 -23.70 -11.66 -1.50
C THR A 148 -25.05 -10.96 -1.45
#